data_AF-A0A2U3R4R8-F1
#
_entry.id   AF-A0A2U3R4R8-F1
#
_cell.length_a   1.000
_cell.length_b   1.000
_cell.length_c   1.000
_cell.angle_alpha   90.00
_cell.angle_beta   90.00
_cell.angle_gamma   90.00
#
_symmetry.space_group_name_H-M   'P 1'
#
loop_
_entity.id
_entity.type
_entity.pdbx_description
1 polymer ?
#
loop_
_entity_poly.entity_id
_entity_poly.type
_entity_poly.pdbx_seq_one_letter_code
_entity_poly.pdbx_strand_id
1 'polypeptide(L)'
;MKHKIAGSFEAAMAYQILTSCSFGPAVRTRFFVKLLKNITLTECDRSKILQAVQDVYGYEIQELQVTPFEQPTTVSQKQINEEEYLLNLSKQLGSNSTWYKVRESLIKSYGQAIDKSWFSKLEVINEDSVNKKIFIKAKTEFEDSYIRENYLKDLAHTFKAQGFSFELVKFSNFNKI
;
A
#
# COMPACT_ATOMS: atom_id res chain seq x y z
N MET A 1 26.81 -9.01 -25.11
CA MET A 1 26.73 -9.12 -23.63
C MET A 1 25.98 -10.36 -23.14
N LYS A 2 24.67 -10.51 -23.38
CA LYS A 2 23.88 -11.66 -22.86
C LYS A 2 24.48 -13.04 -23.22
N HIS A 3 24.97 -13.20 -24.44
CA HIS A 3 25.68 -14.41 -24.88
C HIS A 3 27.01 -14.65 -24.14
N LYS A 4 27.71 -13.59 -23.73
CA LYS A 4 28.96 -13.70 -22.96
C LYS A 4 28.66 -14.16 -21.54
N ILE A 5 27.65 -13.59 -20.89
CA ILE A 5 27.17 -14.06 -19.58
C ILE A 5 26.73 -15.53 -19.64
N ALA A 6 26.04 -15.96 -20.71
CA ALA A 6 25.67 -17.36 -20.88
C ALA A 6 26.86 -18.32 -20.97
N GLY A 7 28.01 -17.87 -21.50
CA GLY A 7 29.23 -18.67 -21.62
C GLY A 7 30.17 -18.59 -20.41
N SER A 8 30.06 -17.55 -19.57
CA SER A 8 30.94 -17.31 -18.42
C SER A 8 30.43 -17.91 -17.10
N PHE A 9 29.21 -18.42 -17.08
CA PHE A 9 28.53 -18.94 -15.89
C PHE A 9 27.95 -20.33 -16.15
N GLU A 10 27.82 -21.13 -15.08
CA GLU A 10 27.03 -22.37 -15.09
C GLU A 10 25.61 -22.09 -15.60
N ALA A 11 25.03 -23.02 -16.36
CA ALA A 11 23.77 -22.79 -17.07
C ALA A 11 22.62 -22.27 -16.17
N ALA A 12 22.50 -22.80 -14.96
CA ALA A 12 21.50 -22.36 -13.98
C ALA A 12 21.75 -20.92 -13.48
N MET A 13 23.00 -20.57 -13.20
CA MET A 13 23.40 -19.24 -12.74
C MET A 13 23.28 -18.21 -13.87
N ALA A 14 23.72 -18.57 -15.07
CA ALA A 14 23.55 -17.77 -16.29
C ALA A 14 22.09 -17.42 -16.51
N TYR A 15 21.20 -18.41 -16.45
CA TYR A 15 19.76 -18.20 -16.60
C TYR A 15 19.20 -17.27 -15.52
N GLN A 16 19.60 -17.46 -14.26
CA GLN A 16 19.17 -16.62 -13.14
C GLN A 16 19.61 -15.16 -13.34
N ILE A 17 20.86 -14.91 -13.72
CA ILE A 17 21.40 -13.57 -13.98
C ILE A 17 20.68 -12.92 -15.18
N LEU A 18 20.55 -13.64 -16.30
CA LEU A 18 19.94 -13.11 -17.52
C LEU A 18 18.46 -12.75 -17.37
N THR A 19 17.75 -13.46 -16.49
CA THR A 19 16.31 -13.23 -16.21
C THR A 19 16.06 -12.28 -15.05
N SER A 20 17.07 -12.02 -14.21
CA SER A 20 16.95 -11.20 -13.00
C SER A 20 17.74 -9.89 -13.06
N CYS A 21 18.51 -9.65 -14.12
CA CYS A 21 19.28 -8.43 -14.31
C CYS A 21 18.87 -7.71 -15.61
N SER A 22 18.75 -6.39 -15.53
CA SER A 22 18.71 -5.50 -16.69
C SER A 22 20.08 -4.85 -16.86
N PHE A 23 20.66 -4.97 -18.05
CA PHE A 23 21.96 -4.40 -18.39
C PHE A 23 21.75 -3.06 -19.09
N GLY A 24 22.14 -1.98 -18.41
CA GLY A 24 22.00 -0.60 -18.86
C GLY A 24 23.17 -0.14 -19.74
N PRO A 25 23.30 1.19 -19.94
CA PRO A 25 24.39 1.75 -20.74
C PRO A 25 25.74 1.73 -20.01
N ALA A 26 26.81 1.69 -20.79
CA ALA A 26 28.14 2.06 -20.35
C ALA A 26 28.25 3.59 -20.32
N VAL A 27 28.62 4.18 -19.18
CA VAL A 27 28.81 5.64 -19.05
C VAL A 27 30.17 5.88 -18.40
N ARG A 28 31.08 6.53 -19.15
CA ARG A 28 32.48 6.73 -18.74
C ARG A 28 33.12 5.39 -18.40
N THR A 29 33.62 5.22 -17.18
CA THR A 29 34.30 4.01 -16.70
C THR A 29 33.38 3.04 -15.96
N ARG A 30 32.05 3.26 -16.01
CA ARG A 30 31.06 2.51 -15.24
C ARG A 30 30.02 1.84 -16.12
N PHE A 31 29.61 0.65 -15.71
CA PHE A 31 28.50 -0.07 -16.34
C PHE A 31 27.37 -0.30 -15.36
N PHE A 32 26.15 0.05 -15.75
CA PHE A 32 24.98 -0.02 -14.88
C PHE A 32 24.24 -1.34 -15.06
N VAL A 33 24.01 -2.04 -13.96
CA VAL A 33 23.18 -3.25 -13.90
C VAL A 33 22.10 -3.03 -12.86
N LYS A 34 20.85 -3.18 -13.28
CA LYS A 34 19.69 -3.10 -12.37
C LYS A 34 19.18 -4.50 -12.08
N LEU A 35 19.08 -4.87 -10.81
CA LEU A 35 18.43 -6.11 -10.43
C LEU A 35 16.90 -5.96 -10.55
N LEU A 36 16.27 -6.89 -11.26
CA LEU A 36 14.83 -7.01 -11.48
C LEU A 36 14.18 -8.01 -10.52
N LYS A 37 14.98 -8.86 -9.86
CA LYS A 37 14.54 -9.80 -8.83
C LYS A 37 15.54 -9.79 -7.70
N ASN A 38 15.11 -10.22 -6.51
CA ASN A 38 16.00 -10.37 -5.36
C ASN A 38 16.94 -11.57 -5.59
N ILE A 39 18.15 -11.29 -6.08
CA ILE A 39 19.20 -12.27 -6.26
C ILE A 39 20.47 -11.79 -5.57
N THR A 40 21.21 -12.73 -4.98
CA THR A 40 22.50 -12.44 -4.35
C THR A 40 23.60 -12.62 -5.39
N LEU A 41 24.17 -11.52 -5.86
CA LEU A 41 25.39 -11.54 -6.68
C LEU A 41 26.61 -11.47 -5.75
N THR A 42 27.39 -12.55 -5.71
CA THR A 42 28.65 -12.58 -4.95
C THR A 42 29.70 -11.68 -5.62
N GLU A 43 30.80 -11.37 -4.90
CA GLU A 43 31.93 -10.63 -5.50
C GLU A 43 32.51 -11.36 -6.72
N CYS A 44 32.58 -12.70 -6.67
CA CYS A 44 33.02 -13.52 -7.80
C CYS A 44 32.11 -13.35 -9.02
N ASP A 45 30.79 -13.33 -8.81
CA ASP A 45 29.82 -13.13 -9.90
C ASP A 45 29.94 -11.73 -10.50
N ARG A 46 30.11 -10.70 -9.65
CA ARG A 46 30.30 -9.32 -10.10
C ARG A 46 31.57 -9.17 -10.94
N SER A 47 32.67 -9.80 -10.55
CA SER A 47 33.93 -9.79 -11.31
C SER A 47 33.79 -10.48 -12.66
N LYS A 48 33.10 -11.62 -12.72
CA LYS A 48 32.81 -12.31 -13.99
C LYS A 48 31.88 -11.50 -14.90
N ILE A 49 30.87 -10.83 -14.34
CA ILE A 49 30.01 -9.91 -15.09
C ILE A 49 30.84 -8.74 -15.63
N LEU A 50 31.70 -8.13 -14.81
CA LEU A 50 32.57 -7.02 -15.21
C LEU A 50 33.51 -7.44 -16.36
N GLN A 51 34.12 -8.62 -16.27
CA GLN A 51 34.94 -9.16 -17.37
C GLN A 51 34.12 -9.30 -18.66
N ALA A 52 32.91 -9.85 -18.58
CA ALA A 52 32.02 -9.98 -19.73
C ALA A 52 31.54 -8.62 -20.28
N VAL A 53 31.50 -7.57 -19.45
CA VAL A 53 31.25 -6.19 -19.89
C VAL A 53 32.46 -5.66 -20.65
N GLN A 54 33.66 -5.79 -20.08
CA GLN A 54 34.91 -5.32 -20.68
C GLN A 54 35.18 -5.99 -22.03
N ASP A 55 34.89 -7.29 -22.16
CA ASP A 55 35.01 -8.03 -23.42
C ASP A 55 34.07 -7.52 -24.53
N VAL A 56 33.02 -6.78 -24.19
CA VAL A 56 32.00 -6.30 -25.13
C VAL A 56 32.11 -4.80 -25.38
N TYR A 57 32.42 -4.01 -24.35
CA TYR A 57 32.43 -2.55 -24.38
C TYR A 57 33.84 -1.94 -24.24
N GLY A 58 34.87 -2.75 -23.99
CA GLY A 58 36.25 -2.33 -23.80
C GLY A 58 36.68 -2.20 -22.34
N TYR A 59 38.00 -2.24 -22.12
CA TYR A 59 38.63 -2.18 -20.79
C TYR A 59 38.55 -0.80 -20.11
N GLU A 60 37.94 0.20 -20.77
CA GLU A 60 37.66 1.50 -20.15
C GLU A 60 36.64 1.37 -19.00
N ILE A 61 35.81 0.33 -19.01
CA ILE A 61 34.90 0.01 -17.91
C ILE A 61 35.67 -0.65 -16.78
N GLN A 62 35.81 0.05 -15.66
CA GLN A 62 36.55 -0.41 -14.50
C GLN A 62 35.63 -0.88 -13.37
N GLU A 63 34.37 -0.44 -13.38
CA GLU A 63 33.47 -0.66 -12.25
C GLU A 63 32.05 -1.04 -12.71
N LEU A 64 31.45 -2.00 -12.00
CA LEU A 64 30.06 -2.40 -12.17
C LEU A 64 29.21 -1.69 -11.11
N GLN A 65 28.33 -0.79 -11.53
CA GLN A 65 27.29 -0.25 -10.66
C GLN A 65 26.08 -1.15 -10.68
N VAL A 66 25.89 -1.90 -9.59
CA VAL A 66 24.70 -2.73 -9.39
C VAL A 66 23.69 -1.96 -8.55
N THR A 67 22.59 -1.54 -9.16
CA THR A 67 21.42 -1.05 -8.42
C THR A 67 20.67 -2.27 -7.85
N PRO A 68 20.54 -2.39 -6.51
CA PRO A 68 19.85 -3.51 -5.91
C PRO A 68 18.39 -3.54 -6.35
N PHE A 69 17.76 -4.71 -6.22
CA PHE A 69 16.36 -4.84 -6.52
C PHE A 69 15.57 -4.07 -5.47
N GLU A 70 15.04 -2.94 -5.88
CA GLU A 70 13.99 -2.27 -5.14
C GLU A 70 12.72 -3.08 -5.36
N GLN A 71 12.31 -3.85 -4.35
CA GLN A 71 10.92 -4.28 -4.29
C GLN A 71 10.06 -3.02 -4.47
N PRO A 72 9.02 -3.04 -5.30
CA PRO A 72 8.04 -1.98 -5.29
C PRO A 72 7.45 -1.96 -3.88
N THR A 73 7.95 -1.08 -3.01
CA THR A 73 7.31 -0.76 -1.76
C THR A 73 6.10 0.09 -2.14
N THR A 74 5.00 -0.58 -2.47
CA THR A 74 3.61 -0.07 -2.40
C THR A 74 3.25 0.51 -1.02
N VAL A 75 4.19 0.45 -0.07
CA VAL A 75 4.12 0.96 1.28
C VAL A 75 4.24 2.49 1.32
N SER A 76 5.09 3.12 0.49
CA SER A 76 5.43 4.56 0.70
C SER A 76 4.36 5.53 0.18
N GLN A 77 3.77 5.30 -1.00
CA GLN A 77 2.69 6.17 -1.50
C GLN A 77 1.33 5.91 -0.83
N LYS A 78 1.06 4.66 -0.41
CA LYS A 78 -0.19 4.31 0.27
C LYS A 78 -0.23 4.86 1.69
N GLN A 79 0.87 4.76 2.46
CA GLN A 79 0.95 5.30 3.82
C GLN A 79 0.88 6.83 3.84
N ILE A 80 1.63 7.53 2.98
CA ILE A 80 1.60 9.00 2.92
C ILE A 80 0.19 9.51 2.58
N ASN A 81 -0.51 8.84 1.66
CA ASN A 81 -1.88 9.18 1.28
C ASN A 81 -2.90 8.85 2.39
N GLU A 82 -2.74 7.74 3.12
CA GLU A 82 -3.62 7.40 4.25
C GLU A 82 -3.42 8.33 5.46
N GLU A 83 -2.19 8.74 5.76
CA GLU A 83 -1.89 9.71 6.82
C GLU A 83 -2.46 11.09 6.50
N GLU A 84 -2.29 11.58 5.27
CA GLU A 84 -2.88 12.84 4.82
C GLU A 84 -4.42 12.77 4.87
N TYR A 85 -5.00 11.63 4.49
CA TYR A 85 -6.44 11.41 4.56
C TYR A 85 -6.96 11.45 6.00
N LEU A 86 -6.29 10.76 6.94
CA LEU A 86 -6.63 10.80 8.36
C LEU A 86 -6.48 12.20 8.95
N LEU A 87 -5.44 12.94 8.56
CA LEU A 87 -5.24 14.32 9.00
C LEU A 87 -6.41 15.21 8.55
N ASN A 88 -6.83 15.11 7.29
CA ASN A 88 -7.98 15.86 6.77
C ASN A 88 -9.28 15.44 7.46
N LEU A 89 -9.48 14.14 7.67
CA LEU A 89 -10.64 13.61 8.38
C LEU A 89 -10.71 14.13 9.83
N SER A 90 -9.56 14.21 10.51
CA SER A 90 -9.47 14.72 11.88
C SER A 90 -9.84 16.20 11.98
N LYS A 91 -9.52 17.01 10.97
CA LYS A 91 -9.94 18.41 10.88
C LYS A 91 -11.43 18.55 10.64
N GLN A 92 -12.02 17.67 9.82
CA GLN A 92 -13.44 17.70 9.49
C GLN A 92 -14.33 17.26 10.66
N LEU A 93 -13.96 16.19 11.36
CA LEU A 93 -14.78 15.58 12.41
C LEU A 93 -14.34 15.96 13.83
N GLY A 94 -13.19 16.60 13.98
CA GLY A 94 -12.52 16.78 15.27
C GLY A 94 -11.81 15.49 15.71
N SER A 95 -10.51 15.58 15.97
CA SER A 95 -9.66 14.45 16.38
C SER A 95 -10.13 13.73 17.66
N ASN A 96 -10.90 14.42 18.50
CA ASN A 96 -11.45 13.87 19.73
C ASN A 96 -12.85 13.26 19.59
N SER A 97 -13.51 13.41 18.44
CA SER A 97 -14.86 12.87 18.27
C SER A 97 -14.85 11.35 18.23
N THR A 98 -15.87 10.74 18.83
CA THR A 98 -16.06 9.29 18.82
C THR A 98 -16.15 8.77 17.38
N TRP A 99 -16.86 9.50 16.52
CA TRP A 99 -17.03 9.12 15.12
C TRP A 99 -15.72 9.14 14.31
N TYR A 100 -14.84 10.13 14.56
CA TYR A 100 -13.50 10.14 13.98
C TYR A 100 -12.71 8.88 14.38
N LYS A 101 -12.66 8.56 15.68
CA LYS A 101 -11.88 7.41 16.18
C LYS A 101 -12.38 6.07 15.65
N VAL A 102 -13.70 5.94 15.48
CA VAL A 102 -14.31 4.77 14.83
C VAL A 102 -13.86 4.67 13.38
N ARG A 103 -13.99 5.75 12.60
CA ARG A 103 -13.57 5.75 11.18
C ARG A 103 -12.07 5.56 11.03
N GLU A 104 -11.24 6.16 11.88
CA GLU A 104 -9.79 5.96 11.90
C GLU A 104 -9.45 4.47 12.07
N SER A 105 -10.11 3.80 13.01
CA SER A 105 -9.92 2.37 13.27
C SER A 105 -10.34 1.52 12.07
N LEU A 106 -11.47 1.84 11.43
CA LEU A 106 -11.93 1.16 10.22
C LEU A 106 -11.02 1.40 9.02
N ILE A 107 -10.48 2.62 8.85
CA ILE A 107 -9.50 2.94 7.81
C ILE A 107 -8.21 2.16 8.02
N LYS A 108 -7.72 2.03 9.26
CA LYS A 108 -6.53 1.22 9.56
C LYS A 108 -6.74 -0.27 9.22
N SER A 109 -7.97 -0.78 9.36
CA SER A 109 -8.30 -2.17 9.04
C SER A 109 -8.57 -2.42 7.55
N TYR A 110 -9.30 -1.52 6.88
CA TYR A 110 -9.83 -1.73 5.53
C TYR A 110 -9.22 -0.83 4.45
N GLY A 111 -8.52 0.22 4.85
CA GLY A 111 -7.98 1.25 3.96
C GLY A 111 -8.98 2.36 3.63
N GLN A 112 -8.45 3.50 3.19
CA GLN A 112 -9.24 4.70 2.90
C GLN A 112 -10.28 4.53 1.77
N ALA A 113 -10.09 3.59 0.84
CA ALA A 113 -11.01 3.38 -0.28
C ALA A 113 -12.37 2.86 0.19
N ILE A 114 -12.36 1.95 1.18
CA ILE A 114 -13.57 1.42 1.79
C ILE A 114 -14.30 2.51 2.57
N ASP A 115 -13.56 3.31 3.32
CA ASP A 115 -14.13 4.45 4.03
C ASP A 115 -14.78 5.47 3.09
N LYS A 116 -14.12 5.86 1.99
CA LYS A 116 -14.70 6.73 0.95
C LYS A 116 -15.96 6.13 0.32
N SER A 117 -15.98 4.82 0.12
CA SER A 117 -17.10 4.15 -0.54
C SER A 117 -18.33 3.99 0.35
N TRP A 118 -18.12 3.81 1.67
CA TRP A 118 -19.18 3.40 2.60
C TRP A 118 -19.26 4.27 3.85
N PHE A 119 -18.25 4.26 4.71
CA PHE A 119 -18.35 4.91 6.03
C PHE A 119 -18.42 6.44 5.98
N SER A 120 -17.77 7.07 5.00
CA SER A 120 -17.83 8.52 4.77
C SER A 120 -19.22 9.02 4.35
N LYS A 121 -20.08 8.11 3.91
CA LYS A 121 -21.45 8.39 3.51
C LYS A 121 -22.44 8.23 4.65
N LEU A 122 -21.97 7.81 5.83
CA LEU A 122 -22.77 7.80 7.04
C LEU A 122 -22.74 9.17 7.72
N GLU A 123 -23.90 9.63 8.16
CA GLU A 123 -24.08 10.88 8.89
C GLU A 123 -24.44 10.60 10.34
N VAL A 124 -23.76 11.27 11.29
CA VAL A 124 -24.13 11.25 12.70
C VAL A 124 -25.33 12.18 12.88
N ILE A 125 -26.46 11.60 13.31
CA ILE A 125 -27.70 12.32 13.58
C ILE A 125 -27.69 12.87 15.00
N ASN A 126 -27.23 12.05 15.94
CA ASN A 126 -27.25 12.37 17.36
C ASN A 126 -26.15 11.60 18.10
N GLU A 127 -25.53 12.23 19.09
CA GLU A 127 -24.57 11.61 20.01
C GLU A 127 -25.08 11.77 21.44
N ASP A 128 -25.58 10.68 22.00
CA ASP A 128 -25.98 10.61 23.39
C ASP A 128 -24.75 10.27 24.25
N SER A 129 -24.16 11.33 24.80
CA SER A 129 -22.96 11.23 25.64
C SER A 129 -23.22 10.61 27.02
N VAL A 130 -24.47 10.60 27.48
CA VAL A 130 -24.88 10.03 28.79
C VAL A 130 -25.01 8.52 28.66
N ASN A 131 -25.75 8.05 27.66
CA ASN A 131 -25.94 6.63 27.40
C ASN A 131 -24.82 6.00 26.57
N LYS A 132 -23.82 6.80 26.18
CA LYS A 132 -22.70 6.39 25.29
C LYS A 132 -23.23 5.73 24.02
N LYS A 133 -24.16 6.39 23.33
CA LYS A 133 -24.80 5.85 22.12
C LYS A 133 -24.80 6.88 20.99
N ILE A 134 -24.38 6.44 19.81
CA ILE A 134 -24.36 7.29 18.60
C ILE A 134 -25.37 6.79 17.58
N PHE A 135 -26.19 7.70 17.06
CA PHE A 135 -27.15 7.42 16.01
C PHE A 135 -26.59 7.89 14.68
N ILE A 136 -26.47 6.95 13.74
CA ILE A 136 -25.97 7.21 12.40
C ILE A 136 -27.00 6.80 11.35
N LYS A 137 -26.95 7.40 10.17
CA LYS A 137 -27.75 7.00 8.99
C LYS A 137 -26.91 6.96 7.74
N ALA A 138 -27.32 6.14 6.79
CA ALA A 138 -26.83 6.21 5.41
C ALA A 138 -27.60 7.25 4.60
N LYS A 139 -26.98 7.73 3.51
CA LYS A 139 -27.59 8.69 2.57
C LYS A 139 -28.59 8.05 1.61
N THR A 140 -28.45 6.74 1.37
CA THR A 140 -29.32 5.98 0.46
C THR A 140 -29.72 4.65 1.08
N GLU A 141 -30.83 4.09 0.60
CA GLU A 141 -31.30 2.76 1.01
C GLU A 141 -30.31 1.66 0.64
N PHE A 142 -29.68 1.77 -0.53
CA PHE A 142 -28.65 0.81 -0.97
C PHE A 142 -27.45 0.79 0.00
N GLU A 143 -26.97 1.96 0.41
CA GLU A 143 -25.87 2.06 1.36
C GLU A 143 -26.27 1.54 2.75
N ASP A 144 -27.50 1.82 3.22
CA ASP A 144 -28.01 1.27 4.47
C ASP A 144 -27.99 -0.27 4.46
N SER A 145 -28.58 -0.88 3.42
CA SER A 145 -28.64 -2.33 3.28
C SER A 145 -27.23 -2.94 3.19
N TYR A 146 -26.37 -2.39 2.33
CA TYR A 146 -25.02 -2.93 2.15
C TYR A 146 -24.20 -2.87 3.44
N ILE A 147 -24.27 -1.76 4.18
CA ILE A 147 -23.52 -1.59 5.44
C ILE A 147 -24.05 -2.53 6.52
N ARG A 148 -25.36 -2.75 6.59
CA ARG A 148 -25.97 -3.71 7.55
C ARG A 148 -25.49 -5.14 7.30
N GLU A 149 -25.38 -5.53 6.04
CA GLU A 149 -24.99 -6.89 5.68
C GLU A 149 -23.48 -7.12 5.85
N ASN A 150 -22.66 -6.12 5.49
CA ASN A 150 -21.21 -6.32 5.35
C ASN A 150 -20.38 -5.78 6.52
N TYR A 151 -20.83 -4.72 7.21
CA TYR A 151 -19.99 -3.98 8.17
C TYR A 151 -20.61 -3.75 9.53
N LEU A 152 -21.85 -4.19 9.78
CA LEU A 152 -22.54 -3.94 11.04
C LEU A 152 -21.79 -4.51 12.25
N LYS A 153 -21.19 -5.69 12.10
CA LYS A 153 -20.42 -6.35 13.16
C LYS A 153 -19.14 -5.57 13.48
N ASP A 154 -18.45 -5.07 12.47
CA ASP A 154 -17.21 -4.32 12.66
C ASP A 154 -17.47 -2.93 13.21
N LEU A 155 -18.57 -2.29 12.79
CA LEU A 155 -19.06 -1.08 13.42
C LEU A 155 -19.36 -1.34 14.91
N ALA A 156 -20.09 -2.40 15.25
CA ALA A 156 -20.38 -2.73 16.64
C ALA A 156 -19.11 -2.94 17.46
N HIS A 157 -18.13 -3.64 16.90
CA HIS A 157 -16.85 -3.87 17.55
C HIS A 157 -16.05 -2.58 17.76
N THR A 158 -15.94 -1.75 16.73
CA THR A 158 -15.17 -0.49 16.77
C THR A 158 -15.82 0.55 17.68
N PHE A 159 -17.14 0.70 17.66
CA PHE A 159 -17.85 1.55 18.62
C PHE A 159 -17.63 1.08 20.06
N LYS A 160 -17.75 -0.24 20.31
CA LYS A 160 -17.53 -0.81 21.63
C LYS A 160 -16.10 -0.57 22.13
N ALA A 161 -15.10 -0.65 21.25
CA ALA A 161 -13.71 -0.33 21.59
C ALA A 161 -13.52 1.14 22.02
N GLN A 162 -14.35 2.05 21.52
CA GLN A 162 -14.38 3.46 21.96
C GLN A 162 -15.26 3.70 23.20
N GLY A 163 -15.86 2.65 23.77
CA GLY A 163 -16.77 2.74 24.92
C GLY A 163 -18.18 3.23 24.56
N PHE A 164 -18.55 3.18 23.28
CA PHE A 164 -19.87 3.57 22.80
C PHE A 164 -20.61 2.38 22.18
N SER A 165 -21.93 2.48 22.15
CA SER A 165 -22.78 1.70 21.26
C SER A 165 -23.23 2.58 20.10
N PHE A 166 -23.79 1.97 19.06
CA PHE A 166 -24.36 2.72 17.95
C PHE A 166 -25.69 2.14 17.50
N GLU A 167 -26.46 2.96 16.81
CA GLU A 167 -27.63 2.55 16.08
C GLU A 167 -27.57 3.14 14.67
N LEU A 168 -27.55 2.25 13.67
CA LEU A 168 -27.79 2.64 12.29
C LEU A 168 -29.31 2.74 12.09
N VAL A 169 -29.82 3.96 12.02
CA VAL A 169 -31.25 4.24 11.84
C VAL A 169 -31.67 3.81 10.44
N LYS A 170 -32.72 2.99 10.34
CA LYS A 170 -33.22 2.50 9.05
C LYS A 170 -33.61 3.66 8.15
N PHE A 171 -33.18 3.59 6.88
CA PHE A 171 -33.49 4.61 5.88
C PHE A 171 -35.00 4.84 5.73
N SER A 172 -35.79 3.76 5.77
CA SER A 172 -37.26 3.80 5.65
C SER A 172 -37.97 4.61 6.74
N ASN A 173 -37.31 4.90 7.87
CA ASN A 173 -37.89 5.68 8.97
C ASN A 173 -37.94 7.19 8.69
N PHE A 174 -37.25 7.67 7.64
CA PHE A 174 -37.18 9.11 7.31
C PHE A 174 -38.22 9.58 6.27
N ASN A 175 -38.81 8.66 5.49
CA ASN A 175 -39.85 9.01 4.50
C ASN A 175 -41.27 9.13 5.13
N LYS A 176 -41.37 9.30 6.44
CA LYS A 176 -42.64 9.44 7.18
C LYS A 176 -42.79 10.79 7.88
N ILE A 177 -41.98 11.79 7.53
CA ILE A 177 -42.13 13.18 8.01
C ILE A 177 -42.76 14.01 6.90
#